data_AF-A0A9X9M8U6-F1
#
_entry.id   AF-A0A9X9M8U6-F1
#
_cell.length_a   1.000
_cell.length_b   1.000
_cell.length_c   1.000
_cell.angle_alpha   90.00
_cell.angle_beta   90.00
_cell.angle_gamma   90.00
#
_symmetry.space_group_name_H-M   'P 1'
#
loop_
_entity.id
_entity.type
_entity.pdbx_description
1 polymer ?
#
loop_
_entity_poly.entity_id
_entity_poly.type
_entity_poly.pdbx_seq_one_letter_code
_entity_poly.pdbx_strand_id
1 'polypeptide(L)' 'MNASDRGRLLNRLADLIERDRTYLAALETLDNGKPYVISYLVDLDMVLKCIRYYAGWADKYHGKTI' A
#
# COMPACT_ATOMS: atom_id res chain seq x y z
N MET A 1 -13.65 14.70 -6.54
CA MET A 1 -12.40 13.92 -6.59
C MET A 1 -12.29 13.32 -7.98
N ASN A 2 -11.24 13.66 -8.73
CA ASN A 2 -10.98 13.05 -10.04
C ASN A 2 -10.10 11.79 -9.90
N ALA A 3 -9.79 11.15 -11.03
CA ALA A 3 -9.01 9.90 -11.03
C ALA A 3 -7.57 10.09 -10.50
N SER A 4 -6.92 11.20 -10.81
CA SER A 4 -5.56 11.51 -10.32
C SER A 4 -5.53 11.87 -8.83
N ASP A 5 -6.57 12.53 -8.31
CA ASP A 5 -6.74 12.77 -6.86
C ASP A 5 -6.78 11.46 -6.08
N ARG A 6 -7.45 10.43 -6.61
CA ARG A 6 -7.46 9.08 -6.01
C ARG A 6 -6.06 8.48 -5.98
N GLY A 7 -5.30 8.60 -7.06
CA GLY A 7 -3.90 8.18 -7.11
C GLY A 7 -3.04 8.91 -6.05
N ARG A 8 -3.23 10.22 -5.89
CA ARG A 8 -2.55 11.01 -4.84
C ARG A 8 -2.90 10.52 -3.42
N LEU A 9 -4.17 10.20 -3.16
CA LEU A 9 -4.58 9.68 -1.85
C LEU A 9 -4.01 8.28 -1.57
N LEU A 10 -3.94 7.41 -2.58
CA LEU A 10 -3.30 6.10 -2.45
C LEU A 10 -1.80 6.19 -2.18
N ASN A 11 -1.09 7.11 -2.86
CA ASN A 11 0.32 7.37 -2.54
C ASN A 11 0.48 7.89 -1.11
N ARG A 12 -0.38 8.83 -0.68
CA ARG A 12 -0.37 9.32 0.71
C ARG A 12 -0.64 8.20 1.72
N LEU A 13 -1.52 7.25 1.40
CA LEU A 13 -1.75 6.08 2.23
C LEU A 13 -0.48 5.21 2.34
N ALA A 14 0.21 4.97 1.22
CA ALA A 14 1.48 4.25 1.24
C ALA A 14 2.52 4.96 2.10
N ASP A 15 2.65 6.28 2.01
CA ASP A 15 3.58 7.06 2.84
C ASP A 15 3.24 6.96 4.33
N LEU A 16 1.96 6.92 4.69
CA LEU A 16 1.52 6.74 6.08
C LEU A 16 1.81 5.33 6.60
N ILE A 17 1.60 4.30 5.78
CA ILE A 17 1.95 2.91 6.11
C ILE A 17 3.47 2.78 6.30
N GLU A 18 4.26 3.42 5.44
CA GLU A 18 5.72 3.42 5.52
C GLU A 18 6.23 4.15 6.76
N ARG A 19 5.62 5.29 7.10
CA ARG A 19 5.87 6.01 8.36
C ARG A 19 5.64 5.11 9.58
N ASP A 20 4.54 4.35 9.57
CA ASP A 20 4.11 3.51 10.69
C ASP A 20 4.62 2.06 10.60
N ARG A 21 5.58 1.77 9.69
CA ARG A 21 6.00 0.42 9.31
C ARG A 21 6.40 -0.44 10.51
N THR A 22 7.16 0.10 11.46
CA THR A 22 7.58 -0.61 12.67
C THR A 22 6.39 -1.03 13.54
N TYR A 23 5.43 -0.13 13.74
CA TYR A 23 4.23 -0.40 14.52
C TYR A 23 3.36 -1.46 13.84
N LEU A 24 3.11 -1.30 12.54
CA LEU A 24 2.31 -2.24 11.76
C LEU A 24 2.94 -3.63 11.72
N ALA A 25 4.26 -3.73 11.58
CA ALA A 25 4.95 -5.03 11.58
C ALA A 25 4.87 -5.73 12.94
N ALA A 26 4.98 -4.98 14.04
CA ALA A 26 4.85 -5.51 15.39
C ALA A 26 3.42 -5.99 15.67
N LEU A 27 2.42 -5.19 15.29
CA LEU A 27 1.00 -5.54 15.43
C LEU A 27 0.66 -6.80 14.64
N GLU A 28 1.08 -6.84 13.38
CA GLU A 28 0.84 -7.98 12.48
C GLU A 28 1.53 -9.27 12.97
N THR A 29 2.74 -9.16 13.52
CA THR A 29 3.43 -10.29 14.17
C THR A 29 2.72 -10.76 15.43
N LEU A 30 2.20 -9.84 16.23
CA LEU A 30 1.45 -10.17 17.45
C LEU A 30 0.14 -10.90 17.12
N ASP A 31 -0.56 -10.44 16.09
CA ASP A 31 -1.87 -10.98 15.68
C ASP A 31 -1.75 -12.34 14.98
N ASN A 32 -0.80 -12.48 14.05
CA ASN A 32 -0.66 -13.68 13.21
C ASN A 32 0.46 -14.64 13.63
N GLY A 33 1.30 -14.27 14.59
CA GLY A 33 2.38 -15.13 15.11
C GLY A 33 3.59 -15.31 14.18
N LYS A 34 3.64 -14.61 13.05
CA LYS A 34 4.79 -14.68 12.12
C LYS A 34 6.01 -13.91 12.65
N PRO A 35 7.25 -14.32 12.31
CA PRO A 35 8.44 -13.60 12.74
C PRO A 35 8.41 -12.13 12.30
N TYR A 36 8.76 -11.20 13.21
CA TYR A 36 8.77 -9.76 12.96
C TYR A 36 9.50 -9.36 11.67
N VAL A 37 10.62 -10.02 11.39
CA VAL A 37 11.42 -9.77 10.19
C VAL A 37 10.63 -10.04 8.91
N ILE A 38 9.75 -11.05 8.90
CA ILE A 38 8.89 -11.35 7.75
C ILE A 38 7.81 -10.28 7.60
N SER A 39 7.10 -9.93 8.68
CA SER A 39 6.12 -8.83 8.67
C SER A 39 6.72 -7.53 8.15
N TYR A 40 7.94 -7.21 8.62
CA TYR A 40 8.60 -5.94 8.34
C TYR A 40 9.22 -5.87 6.94
N LEU A 41 9.99 -6.89 6.53
CA LEU A 41 10.77 -6.87 5.28
C LEU A 41 10.00 -7.41 4.08
N VAL A 42 9.03 -8.30 4.30
CA VAL A 42 8.32 -8.99 3.21
C VAL A 42 6.91 -8.42 3.09
N ASP A 43 6.10 -8.53 4.14
CA ASP A 43 4.67 -8.22 4.02
C ASP A 43 4.41 -6.73 3.82
N LEU A 44 4.98 -5.88 4.67
CA LEU A 44 4.81 -4.43 4.52
C LEU A 44 5.47 -3.91 3.24
N ASP A 45 6.55 -4.53 2.77
CA ASP A 45 7.14 -4.17 1.47
C ASP A 45 6.19 -4.48 0.31
N MET A 46 5.55 -5.65 0.33
CA MET A 46 4.54 -6.04 -0.66
C MET A 46 3.32 -5.12 -0.62
N VAL A 47 2.82 -4.77 0.57
CA VAL A 47 1.70 -3.83 0.75
C VAL A 47 2.03 -2.47 0.13
N LEU A 48 3.20 -1.90 0.45
CA LEU A 48 3.62 -0.61 -0.09
C LEU A 48 3.74 -0.62 -1.61
N LYS A 49 4.37 -1.66 -2.17
CA LYS A 49 4.52 -1.82 -3.63
C LYS A 49 3.16 -1.96 -4.31
N CYS A 50 2.26 -2.77 -3.75
CA CYS A 50 0.91 -2.98 -4.29
C CYS A 50 0.11 -1.66 -4.33
N ILE A 51 0.08 -0.93 -3.22
CA ILE A 51 -0.65 0.35 -3.14
C ILE A 51 -0.06 1.37 -4.11
N ARG A 52 1.27 1.53 -4.14
CA ARG A 52 1.96 2.47 -5.06
C ARG A 52 1.71 2.11 -6.53
N TYR A 53 1.69 0.82 -6.86
CA TYR A 53 1.37 0.35 -8.22
C TYR A 53 -0.05 0.76 -8.64
N TYR A 54 -1.05 0.47 -7.81
CA TYR A 54 -2.45 0.83 -8.13
C TYR A 54 -2.73 2.34 -8.04
N ALA A 55 -1.98 3.08 -7.21
CA ALA A 55 -1.98 4.53 -7.24
C ALA A 55 -1.58 5.06 -8.63
N GLY A 56 -0.54 4.46 -9.23
CA GLY A 56 -0.09 4.77 -10.58
C GLY A 56 -1.12 4.41 -11.68
N TRP A 57 -1.98 3.43 -11.45
CA TRP A 57 -3.06 3.07 -12.39
C TRP A 57 -4.32 3.93 -12.28
N ALA A 58 -4.43 4.76 -11.23
CA ALA A 58 -5.67 5.42 -10.90
C ALA A 58 -6.24 6.28 -12.05
N ASP A 59 -5.39 6.95 -12.83
CA ASP A 59 -5.76 7.79 -13.98
C ASP A 59 -5.56 7.12 -15.35
N LYS A 60 -5.20 5.83 -15.36
CA LYS A 60 -4.88 5.05 -16.58
C LYS A 60 -5.90 3.97 -16.90
N TYR A 61 -7.04 3.98 -16.20
CA TYR A 61 -8.13 3.06 -16.46
C TYR A 61 -8.98 3.60 -17.61
N HIS A 62 -8.83 3.01 -18.79
CA HIS A 62 -9.51 3.42 -20.01
C HIS A 62 -10.40 2.31 -20.56
N GLY A 63 -11.57 2.68 -21.09
CA GLY A 63 -12.47 1.79 -21.81
C GLY A 63 -12.49 2.10 -23.31
N LYS A 64 -13.20 1.27 -24.07
CA LYS A 64 -13.61 1.55 -25.45
C LYS A 64 -15.13 1.42 -25.52
N THR A 65 -15.79 2.35 -26.20
CA THR A 65 -17.21 2.26 -26.56
C THR A 65 -17.27 1.89 -28.04
N ILE A 66 -18.04 0.86 -28.38
CA ILE A 66 -18.33 0.45 -29.77
C ILE A 66 -19.54 1.22 -30.26
#